data_AF-A0A3Q0JJY6-F1
#
_entry.id   AF-A0A3Q0JJY6-F1
#
_cell.length_a   1.000
_cell.length_b   1.000
_cell.length_c   1.000
_cell.angle_alpha   90.00
_cell.angle_beta   90.00
_cell.angle_gamma   90.00
#
_symmetry.space_group_name_H-M   'P 1'
#
loop_
_entity.id
_entity.type
_entity.pdbx_description
1 polymer ?
#
loop_
_entity_poly.entity_id
_entity_poly.type
_entity_poly.pdbx_seq_one_letter_code
_entity_poly.pdbx_strand_id
1 'polypeptide(L)'
;MLKWWIKLLEMPDTRYPKMCYEELKRIEYYEPLKKQHNWAAQIRQELLDVGKEELYNSVSTETVKQEIENILQIHRQKNMEEDTRRITSSSYSTQYKNISNGPNIEKYLTFDLRTGVIRTVSHLRVASDERIQIYTNNCSYVVNSTENCTLCNLKERETLEHILLKCPVYAEARTWIRPYIERENPLQSLINLLCLDSIEKVTRLGTFISNCMKIRSFIIFE
;
A
#
# COMPACT_ATOMS: atom_id res chain seq x y z
N MET A 1 13.80 11.65 -13.34
CA MET A 1 15.26 11.75 -13.07
C MET A 1 16.08 11.39 -14.30
N LEU A 2 16.03 10.14 -14.79
CA LEU A 2 16.84 9.65 -15.93
C LEU A 2 16.67 10.44 -17.25
N LYS A 3 15.43 10.85 -17.60
CA LYS A 3 15.20 11.71 -18.78
C LYS A 3 15.88 13.08 -18.68
N TRP A 4 16.01 13.62 -17.48
CA TRP A 4 16.73 14.88 -17.26
C TRP A 4 18.24 14.68 -17.34
N TRP A 5 18.72 13.54 -16.84
CA TRP A 5 20.12 13.16 -16.99
C TRP A 5 20.55 13.05 -18.45
N ILE A 6 19.76 12.39 -19.32
CA ILE A 6 20.02 12.37 -20.76
C ILE A 6 20.13 13.79 -21.33
N LYS A 7 19.18 14.67 -21.00
CA LYS A 7 19.22 16.07 -21.46
C LYS A 7 20.49 16.78 -20.99
N LEU A 8 20.95 16.54 -19.76
CA LEU A 8 22.20 17.11 -19.27
C LEU A 8 23.41 16.56 -20.02
N LEU A 9 23.46 15.27 -20.34
CA LEU A 9 24.55 14.68 -21.11
C LEU A 9 24.64 15.25 -22.54
N GLU A 10 23.51 15.66 -23.12
CA GLU A 10 23.45 16.28 -24.46
C GLU A 10 23.76 17.79 -24.47
N MET A 11 23.80 18.44 -23.31
CA MET A 11 24.04 19.87 -23.24
C MET A 11 25.51 20.18 -23.57
N PRO A 12 25.78 21.29 -24.29
CA PRO A 12 27.13 21.82 -24.41
C PRO A 12 27.75 22.12 -23.04
N ASP A 13 29.07 21.91 -22.91
CA ASP A 13 29.81 22.15 -21.66
C ASP A 13 29.75 23.61 -21.17
N THR A 14 29.39 24.55 -22.05
CA THR A 14 29.19 25.96 -21.72
C THR A 14 27.89 26.26 -20.99
N ARG A 15 26.97 25.28 -20.88
CA ARG A 15 25.68 25.47 -20.22
C ARG A 15 25.81 25.26 -18.72
N TYR A 16 25.36 26.24 -17.94
CA TYR A 16 25.39 26.16 -16.47
C TYR A 16 24.84 24.84 -15.87
N PRO A 17 23.71 24.27 -16.35
CA PRO A 17 23.23 23.00 -15.81
C PRO A 17 24.24 21.84 -15.98
N LYS A 18 24.95 21.77 -17.12
CA LYS A 18 25.99 20.78 -17.37
C LYS A 18 27.18 21.01 -16.45
N MET A 19 27.64 22.26 -16.32
CA MET A 19 28.72 22.63 -15.41
C MET A 19 28.42 22.26 -13.96
N CYS A 20 27.20 22.56 -13.47
CA CYS A 20 26.77 22.20 -12.13
C CYS A 20 26.73 20.68 -11.94
N TYR A 21 26.28 19.92 -12.95
CA TYR A 21 26.26 18.46 -12.88
C TYR A 21 27.67 17.86 -12.79
N GLU A 22 28.61 18.33 -13.61
CA GLU A 22 30.01 17.87 -13.54
C GLU A 22 30.66 18.23 -12.20
N GLU A 23 30.34 19.40 -11.64
CA GLU A 23 30.80 19.79 -10.31
C GLU A 23 30.21 18.88 -9.22
N LEU A 24 28.93 18.50 -9.33
CA LEU A 24 28.32 17.52 -8.43
C LEU A 24 28.98 16.14 -8.54
N LYS A 25 29.35 15.69 -9.75
CA LYS A 25 30.14 14.45 -9.94
C LYS A 25 31.51 14.56 -9.26
N ARG A 26 32.18 15.72 -9.39
CA ARG A 26 33.47 15.98 -8.76
C ARG A 26 33.36 15.95 -7.24
N ILE A 27 32.37 16.64 -6.67
CA ILE A 27 32.13 16.65 -5.22
C ILE A 27 31.85 15.24 -4.70
N GLU A 28 31.06 14.43 -5.42
CA GLU A 28 30.80 13.04 -5.04
C GLU A 28 32.10 12.21 -4.94
N TYR A 29 33.02 12.39 -5.90
CA TYR A 29 34.29 11.68 -5.92
C TYR A 29 35.13 11.96 -4.66
N TYR A 30 35.15 13.21 -4.17
CA TYR A 30 35.93 13.61 -3.00
C TYR A 30 35.17 13.49 -1.67
N GLU A 31 33.84 13.65 -1.67
CA GLU A 31 32.98 13.63 -0.48
C GLU A 31 31.76 12.68 -0.67
N PRO A 32 31.98 11.35 -0.73
CA PRO A 32 30.93 10.37 -1.03
C PRO A 32 29.86 10.24 0.08
N LEU A 33 30.05 10.87 1.24
CA LEU A 33 29.15 10.78 2.40
C LEU A 33 27.91 11.69 2.31
N LYS A 34 27.86 12.66 1.38
CA LYS A 34 26.74 13.62 1.22
C LYS A 34 25.70 13.20 0.16
N LYS A 35 25.36 11.90 0.09
CA LYS A 35 24.48 11.33 -0.95
C LYS A 35 23.07 11.94 -0.99
N GLN A 36 22.50 12.32 0.16
CA GLN A 36 21.11 12.79 0.23
C GLN A 36 20.83 14.11 -0.51
N HIS A 37 21.85 14.96 -0.69
CA HIS A 37 21.69 16.26 -1.36
C HIS A 37 22.47 16.39 -2.68
N ASN A 38 23.29 15.38 -3.02
CA ASN A 38 24.00 15.34 -4.28
C ASN A 38 23.21 14.51 -5.31
N TRP A 39 22.61 15.21 -6.27
CA TRP A 39 21.80 14.57 -7.32
C TRP A 39 22.62 13.63 -8.23
N ALA A 40 23.89 13.94 -8.49
CA ALA A 40 24.76 13.06 -9.29
C ALA A 40 25.04 11.75 -8.55
N ALA A 41 25.29 11.83 -7.24
CA ALA A 41 25.45 10.67 -6.36
C ALA A 41 24.18 9.79 -6.31
N GLN A 42 23.00 10.41 -6.32
CA GLN A 42 21.73 9.68 -6.39
C GLN A 42 21.61 8.91 -7.71
N ILE A 43 21.92 9.54 -8.86
CA ILE A 43 21.91 8.83 -10.15
C ILE A 43 22.87 7.65 -10.15
N ARG A 44 24.10 7.83 -9.67
CA ARG A 44 25.06 6.73 -9.60
C ARG A 44 24.55 5.60 -8.72
N GLN A 45 23.93 5.92 -7.58
CA GLN A 45 23.34 4.91 -6.69
C GLN A 45 22.21 4.14 -7.39
N GLU A 46 21.30 4.82 -8.10
CA GLU A 46 20.24 4.14 -8.87
C GLU A 46 20.82 3.22 -9.94
N LEU A 47 21.90 3.64 -10.63
CA LEU A 47 22.60 2.81 -11.62
C LEU A 47 23.31 1.62 -10.97
N LEU A 48 23.99 1.83 -9.84
CA LEU A 48 24.62 0.77 -9.07
C LEU A 48 23.59 -0.27 -8.60
N ASP A 49 22.42 0.20 -8.16
CA ASP A 49 21.30 -0.61 -7.68
C ASP A 49 20.71 -1.55 -8.73
N VAL A 50 20.92 -1.26 -10.02
CA VAL A 50 20.51 -2.09 -11.17
C VAL A 50 21.71 -2.75 -11.86
N GLY A 51 22.92 -2.62 -11.33
CA GLY A 51 24.14 -3.20 -11.90
C GLY A 51 24.61 -2.53 -13.20
N LYS A 52 24.31 -1.24 -13.38
CA LYS A 52 24.63 -0.43 -14.57
C LYS A 52 25.52 0.78 -14.25
N GLU A 53 26.36 0.67 -13.23
CA GLU A 53 27.25 1.76 -12.78
C GLU A 53 28.18 2.27 -13.91
N GLU A 54 28.55 1.39 -14.85
CA GLU A 54 29.38 1.71 -16.00
C GLU A 54 28.80 2.84 -16.87
N LEU A 55 27.47 3.00 -16.89
CA LEU A 55 26.81 4.07 -17.63
C LEU A 55 27.06 5.46 -17.02
N TYR A 56 27.36 5.54 -15.72
CA TYR A 56 27.60 6.80 -15.02
C TYR A 56 28.83 7.55 -15.54
N ASN A 57 29.85 6.79 -15.94
CA ASN A 57 31.09 7.29 -16.53
C ASN A 57 31.10 7.19 -18.05
N SER A 58 30.02 6.69 -18.66
CA SER A 58 29.93 6.58 -20.11
C SER A 58 29.92 7.96 -20.77
N VAL A 59 30.67 8.10 -21.86
CA VAL A 59 30.75 9.33 -22.65
C VAL A 59 29.62 9.37 -23.70
N SER A 60 29.06 8.22 -24.05
CA SER A 60 28.04 8.09 -25.09
C SER A 60 26.63 8.23 -24.52
N THR A 61 26.04 9.41 -24.71
CA THR A 61 24.60 9.64 -24.45
C THR A 61 23.72 8.62 -25.19
N GLU A 62 24.15 8.16 -26.37
CA GLU A 62 23.38 7.19 -27.15
C GLU A 62 23.28 5.83 -26.45
N THR A 63 24.35 5.40 -25.79
CA THR A 63 24.35 4.17 -24.98
C THR A 63 23.40 4.30 -23.79
N VAL A 64 23.39 5.45 -23.11
CA VAL A 64 22.46 5.72 -22.00
C VAL A 64 21.00 5.70 -22.46
N LYS A 65 20.70 6.25 -23.65
CA LYS A 65 19.35 6.23 -24.23
C LYS A 65 18.87 4.82 -24.54
N GLN A 66 19.74 3.96 -25.10
CA GLN A 66 19.41 2.59 -25.43
C GLN A 66 19.10 1.75 -24.18
N GLU A 67 19.80 2.03 -23.07
CA GLU A 67 19.65 1.28 -21.82
C GLU A 67 18.53 1.81 -20.90
N ILE A 68 17.94 2.99 -21.17
CA ILE A 68 17.01 3.61 -20.21
C ILE A 68 15.75 2.75 -19.94
N GLU A 69 15.19 2.11 -20.95
CA GLU A 69 14.01 1.26 -20.75
C GLU A 69 14.37 -0.01 -19.99
N ASN A 70 15.59 -0.55 -20.22
CA ASN A 70 16.09 -1.68 -19.46
C ASN A 70 16.24 -1.34 -17.97
N ILE A 71 16.85 -0.18 -17.65
CA ILE A 71 16.98 0.32 -16.28
C ILE A 71 15.60 0.46 -15.63
N LEU A 72 14.64 1.08 -16.32
CA LEU A 72 13.28 1.26 -15.81
C LEU A 72 12.57 -0.08 -15.59
N GLN A 73 12.78 -1.05 -16.47
CA GLN A 73 12.23 -2.39 -16.34
C GLN A 73 12.82 -3.12 -15.12
N ILE A 74 14.14 -3.06 -14.91
CA ILE A 74 14.78 -3.66 -13.73
C ILE A 74 14.24 -3.03 -12.44
N HIS A 75 14.11 -1.70 -12.37
CA HIS A 75 13.52 -1.05 -11.20
C HIS A 75 12.07 -1.46 -10.96
N ARG A 76 11.25 -1.54 -12.02
CA ARG A 76 9.87 -2.02 -11.89
C ARG A 76 9.83 -3.43 -11.32
N GLN A 77 10.67 -4.33 -11.84
CA GLN A 77 10.76 -5.71 -11.37
C GLN A 77 11.20 -5.79 -9.90
N LYS A 78 12.27 -5.06 -9.53
CA LYS A 78 12.77 -4.99 -8.15
C LYS A 78 11.69 -4.48 -7.19
N ASN A 79 10.93 -3.46 -7.58
CA ASN A 79 9.82 -2.94 -6.77
C ASN A 79 8.68 -3.96 -6.64
N MET A 80 8.32 -4.67 -7.71
CA MET A 80 7.30 -5.73 -7.66
C MET A 80 7.72 -6.89 -6.75
N GLU A 81 8.99 -7.28 -6.78
CA GLU A 81 9.54 -8.32 -5.90
C GLU A 81 9.55 -7.88 -4.44
N GLU A 82 9.96 -6.63 -4.18
CA GLU A 82 9.92 -6.03 -2.84
C GLU A 82 8.49 -5.99 -2.28
N ASP A 83 7.53 -5.55 -3.09
CA ASP A 83 6.12 -5.50 -2.69
C ASP A 83 5.57 -6.91 -2.43
N THR A 84 5.88 -7.88 -3.29
CA THR A 84 5.51 -9.29 -3.09
C THR A 84 6.10 -9.84 -1.79
N ARG A 85 7.37 -9.54 -1.51
CA ARG A 85 8.03 -9.93 -0.26
C ARG A 85 7.34 -9.29 0.94
N ARG A 86 7.01 -8.00 0.88
CA ARG A 86 6.31 -7.29 1.97
C ARG A 86 4.92 -7.87 2.22
N ILE A 87 4.16 -8.18 1.17
CA ILE A 87 2.84 -8.81 1.29
C ILE A 87 2.94 -10.15 2.02
N THR A 88 3.89 -10.98 1.63
CA THR A 88 4.02 -12.35 2.14
C THR A 88 4.64 -12.43 3.55
N SER A 89 5.56 -11.51 3.88
CA SER A 89 6.30 -11.50 5.15
C SER A 89 5.77 -10.52 6.20
N SER A 90 4.70 -9.76 5.89
CA SER A 90 4.14 -8.78 6.82
C SER A 90 3.66 -9.45 8.12
N SER A 91 4.21 -9.02 9.25
CA SER A 91 3.72 -9.35 10.59
C SER A 91 2.62 -8.40 11.07
N TYR A 92 2.37 -7.30 10.34
CA TYR A 92 1.41 -6.27 10.75
C TYR A 92 -0.04 -6.70 10.52
N SER A 93 -0.32 -7.39 9.41
CA SER A 93 -1.65 -7.87 9.02
C SER A 93 -1.52 -9.27 8.41
N THR A 94 -1.77 -10.30 9.21
CA THR A 94 -1.55 -11.69 8.77
C THR A 94 -2.56 -12.16 7.72
N GLN A 95 -3.71 -11.49 7.65
CA GLN A 95 -4.75 -11.78 6.66
C GLN A 95 -4.46 -11.18 5.28
N TYR A 96 -3.69 -10.08 5.19
CA TYR A 96 -3.55 -9.32 3.94
C TYR A 96 -2.96 -10.16 2.80
N LYS A 97 -2.01 -11.04 3.12
CA LYS A 97 -1.40 -11.97 2.15
C LYS A 97 -2.40 -12.92 1.48
N ASN A 98 -3.53 -13.22 2.15
CA ASN A 98 -4.55 -14.15 1.64
C ASN A 98 -5.58 -13.45 0.75
N ILE A 99 -5.65 -12.11 0.79
CA ILE A 99 -6.68 -11.32 0.10
C ILE A 99 -6.10 -10.38 -0.95
N SER A 100 -4.77 -10.19 -0.97
CA SER A 100 -4.08 -9.28 -1.88
C SER A 100 -3.91 -9.90 -3.28
N ASN A 101 -4.00 -9.07 -4.32
CA ASN A 101 -3.70 -9.44 -5.70
C ASN A 101 -2.20 -9.32 -6.05
N GLY A 102 -1.32 -9.39 -5.04
CA GLY A 102 0.13 -9.22 -5.19
C GLY A 102 0.52 -7.75 -5.42
N PRO A 103 1.56 -7.48 -6.22
CA PRO A 103 2.04 -6.11 -6.48
C PRO A 103 1.14 -5.32 -7.44
N ASN A 104 0.07 -5.93 -7.96
CA ASN A 104 -0.84 -5.30 -8.89
C ASN A 104 -1.83 -4.37 -8.18
N ILE A 105 -2.37 -3.41 -8.93
CA ILE A 105 -3.44 -2.54 -8.44
C ILE A 105 -4.65 -3.40 -8.09
N GLU A 106 -5.16 -3.19 -6.90
CA GLU A 106 -6.34 -3.87 -6.41
C GLU A 106 -7.60 -3.42 -7.16
N LYS A 107 -8.38 -4.37 -7.68
CA LYS A 107 -9.53 -4.11 -8.55
C LYS A 107 -10.53 -3.11 -7.96
N TYR A 108 -10.79 -3.17 -6.66
CA TYR A 108 -11.76 -2.27 -6.02
C TYR A 108 -11.33 -0.79 -5.98
N LEU A 109 -10.04 -0.50 -6.14
CA LEU A 109 -9.53 0.88 -6.22
C LEU A 109 -9.86 1.53 -7.56
N THR A 110 -10.21 0.74 -8.59
CA THR A 110 -10.58 1.25 -9.91
C THR A 110 -12.09 1.42 -10.08
N PHE A 111 -12.88 1.15 -9.04
CA PHE A 111 -14.34 1.30 -9.09
C PHE A 111 -14.75 2.76 -8.92
N ASP A 112 -15.74 3.19 -9.70
CA ASP A 112 -16.36 4.49 -9.55
C ASP A 112 -17.33 4.48 -8.36
N LEU A 113 -16.76 4.68 -7.17
CA LEU A 113 -17.46 4.70 -5.90
C LEU A 113 -17.01 5.90 -5.07
N ARG A 114 -17.87 6.32 -4.14
CA ARG A 114 -17.52 7.36 -3.17
C ARG A 114 -16.22 6.99 -2.45
N THR A 115 -15.25 7.90 -2.44
CA THR A 115 -13.94 7.70 -1.80
C THR A 115 -14.05 7.25 -0.35
N GLY A 116 -15.07 7.70 0.38
CA GLY A 116 -15.34 7.26 1.75
C GLY A 116 -15.60 5.76 1.88
N VAL A 117 -16.31 5.16 0.91
CA VAL A 117 -16.58 3.71 0.87
C VAL A 117 -15.29 2.95 0.56
N ILE A 118 -14.56 3.36 -0.50
CA ILE A 118 -13.28 2.76 -0.89
C ILE A 118 -12.31 2.78 0.30
N ARG A 119 -12.12 3.95 0.93
CA ARG A 119 -11.26 4.10 2.11
C ARG A 119 -11.68 3.19 3.26
N THR A 120 -12.98 3.11 3.56
CA THR A 120 -13.49 2.26 4.65
C THR A 120 -13.10 0.81 4.42
N VAL A 121 -13.35 0.27 3.22
CA VAL A 121 -13.03 -1.13 2.92
C VAL A 121 -11.53 -1.36 2.78
N SER A 122 -10.76 -0.38 2.28
CA SER A 122 -9.28 -0.45 2.26
C SER A 122 -8.74 -0.63 3.66
N HIS A 123 -9.22 0.15 4.64
CA HIS A 123 -8.78 0.05 6.04
C HIS A 123 -9.05 -1.33 6.63
N LEU A 124 -10.16 -2.00 6.26
CA LEU A 124 -10.42 -3.36 6.72
C LEU A 124 -9.41 -4.36 6.14
N ARG A 125 -9.07 -4.23 4.85
CA ARG A 125 -8.14 -5.15 4.18
C ARG A 125 -6.75 -5.05 4.79
N VAL A 126 -6.29 -3.85 5.11
CA VAL A 126 -4.95 -3.61 5.70
C VAL A 126 -4.98 -3.50 7.22
N ALA A 127 -6.08 -3.88 7.87
CA ALA A 127 -6.21 -3.78 9.32
C ALA A 127 -5.12 -4.61 10.02
N SER A 128 -4.57 -4.05 11.10
CA SER A 128 -3.61 -4.78 11.92
C SER A 128 -4.30 -5.83 12.77
N ASP A 129 -3.57 -6.90 13.06
CA ASP A 129 -4.02 -7.96 13.96
C ASP A 129 -4.19 -7.46 15.41
N GLU A 130 -3.47 -6.41 15.81
CA GLU A 130 -3.49 -5.85 17.16
C GLU A 130 -4.38 -4.60 17.28
N ARG A 131 -4.40 -3.75 16.25
CA ARG A 131 -5.12 -2.47 16.27
C ARG A 131 -5.87 -2.22 14.98
N ILE A 132 -7.19 -2.28 15.03
CA ILE A 132 -8.05 -1.99 13.88
C ILE A 132 -8.45 -0.51 13.93
N GLN A 133 -8.09 0.24 12.90
CA GLN A 133 -8.50 1.64 12.74
C GLN A 133 -9.39 1.79 11.50
N ILE A 134 -10.64 2.19 11.70
CA ILE A 134 -11.63 2.36 10.64
C ILE A 134 -12.00 3.84 10.55
N TYR A 135 -11.97 4.41 9.35
CA TYR A 135 -12.39 5.78 9.12
C TYR A 135 -13.65 5.81 8.25
N THR A 136 -14.77 6.22 8.83
CA THR A 136 -16.06 6.30 8.13
C THR A 136 -16.85 7.52 8.62
N ASN A 137 -17.58 8.17 7.71
CA ASN A 137 -18.36 9.38 7.98
C ASN A 137 -17.59 10.49 8.73
N ASN A 138 -16.31 10.69 8.39
CA ASN A 138 -15.40 11.64 9.04
C ASN A 138 -15.08 11.37 10.52
N CYS A 139 -15.38 10.16 11.01
CA CYS A 139 -15.00 9.71 12.35
C CYS A 139 -13.97 8.58 12.25
N SER A 140 -13.01 8.59 13.18
CA SER A 140 -12.03 7.52 13.36
C SER A 140 -12.46 6.62 14.51
N TYR A 141 -12.61 5.33 14.23
CA TYR A 141 -12.91 4.30 15.22
C TYR A 141 -11.68 3.43 15.41
N VAL A 142 -11.28 3.25 16.66
CA VAL A 142 -10.12 2.44 17.02
C VAL A 142 -10.59 1.29 17.90
N VAL A 143 -10.18 0.08 17.54
CA VAL A 143 -10.43 -1.14 18.30
C VAL A 143 -9.09 -1.79 18.63
N ASN A 144 -8.92 -2.15 19.90
CA ASN A 144 -7.80 -2.98 20.34
C ASN A 144 -8.21 -4.45 20.20
N SER A 145 -7.68 -5.13 19.18
CA SER A 145 -8.00 -6.52 18.86
C SER A 145 -7.38 -7.53 19.84
N THR A 146 -6.47 -7.07 20.71
CA THR A 146 -5.88 -7.93 21.75
C THR A 146 -6.78 -8.07 22.99
N GLU A 147 -7.72 -7.13 23.15
CA GLU A 147 -8.68 -7.10 24.26
C GLU A 147 -10.00 -7.75 23.88
N ASN A 148 -10.76 -8.15 24.91
CA ASN A 148 -12.10 -8.68 24.73
C ASN A 148 -13.06 -7.58 24.27
N CYS A 149 -14.00 -7.96 23.39
CA CYS A 149 -15.06 -7.10 22.94
C CYS A 149 -15.89 -6.60 24.12
N THR A 150 -15.92 -5.29 24.31
CA THR A 150 -16.67 -4.63 25.39
C THR A 150 -18.15 -4.49 25.09
N LEU A 151 -18.55 -4.70 23.83
CA LEU A 151 -19.92 -4.52 23.38
C LEU A 151 -20.78 -5.79 23.54
N CYS A 152 -20.15 -6.96 23.66
CA CYS A 152 -20.89 -8.22 23.75
C CYS A 152 -20.40 -9.10 24.90
N ASN A 153 -21.26 -10.04 25.33
CA ASN A 153 -20.98 -10.92 26.46
C ASN A 153 -20.30 -12.25 26.07
N LEU A 154 -19.75 -12.35 24.85
CA LEU A 154 -19.10 -13.57 24.38
C LEU A 154 -17.71 -13.80 24.98
N LYS A 155 -17.11 -12.77 25.62
CA LYS A 155 -15.75 -12.81 26.19
C LYS A 155 -14.67 -13.24 25.18
N GLU A 156 -14.88 -12.90 23.91
CA GLU A 156 -13.93 -13.10 22.83
C GLU A 156 -13.18 -11.81 22.52
N ARG A 157 -11.97 -11.94 21.95
CA ARG A 157 -11.19 -10.80 21.45
C ARG A 157 -11.94 -10.05 20.35
N GLU A 158 -11.87 -8.72 20.35
CA GLU A 158 -12.53 -7.88 19.34
C GLU A 158 -11.75 -7.81 18.01
N THR A 159 -11.47 -8.98 17.43
CA THR A 159 -10.79 -9.10 16.14
C THR A 159 -11.69 -8.72 14.96
N LEU A 160 -11.12 -8.57 13.78
CA LEU A 160 -11.89 -8.32 12.57
C LEU A 160 -12.88 -9.46 12.28
N GLU A 161 -12.48 -10.71 12.49
CA GLU A 161 -13.38 -11.87 12.39
C GLU A 161 -14.56 -11.73 13.36
N HIS A 162 -14.30 -11.32 14.62
CA HIS A 162 -15.34 -11.12 15.60
C HIS A 162 -16.32 -10.03 15.16
N ILE A 163 -15.84 -8.86 14.73
CA ILE A 163 -16.67 -7.74 14.26
C ILE A 163 -17.51 -8.16 13.05
N LEU A 164 -16.87 -8.75 12.02
CA LEU A 164 -17.52 -9.05 10.74
C LEU A 164 -18.47 -10.24 10.83
N LEU A 165 -18.16 -11.27 11.64
CA LEU A 165 -18.84 -12.57 11.57
C LEU A 165 -19.56 -12.99 12.86
N LYS A 166 -19.07 -12.62 14.05
CA LYS A 166 -19.51 -13.24 15.33
C LYS A 166 -20.31 -12.30 16.25
N CYS A 167 -19.88 -11.06 16.41
CA CYS A 167 -20.36 -10.15 17.45
C CYS A 167 -21.88 -9.96 17.38
N PRO A 168 -22.67 -10.38 18.38
CA PRO A 168 -24.14 -10.37 18.29
C PRO A 168 -24.72 -8.95 18.16
N VAL A 169 -24.03 -7.94 18.68
CA VAL A 169 -24.41 -6.52 18.55
C VAL A 169 -24.57 -6.09 17.09
N TYR A 170 -23.79 -6.70 16.18
CA TYR A 170 -23.82 -6.39 14.76
C TYR A 170 -24.68 -7.35 13.93
N ALA A 171 -25.52 -8.19 14.57
CA ALA A 171 -26.32 -9.20 13.88
C ALA A 171 -27.25 -8.60 12.81
N GLU A 172 -27.97 -7.52 13.14
CA GLU A 172 -28.85 -6.84 12.19
C GLU A 172 -28.07 -6.20 11.05
N ALA A 173 -26.92 -5.58 11.34
CA ALA A 173 -26.06 -5.02 10.31
C ALA A 173 -25.53 -6.12 9.37
N ARG A 174 -25.21 -7.32 9.88
CA ARG A 174 -24.66 -8.43 9.08
C ARG A 174 -25.56 -8.87 7.93
N THR A 175 -26.85 -8.50 7.93
CA THR A 175 -27.76 -8.74 6.79
C THR A 175 -27.21 -8.22 5.46
N TRP A 176 -26.45 -7.11 5.47
CA TRP A 176 -25.82 -6.53 4.27
C TRP A 176 -24.75 -7.44 3.64
N ILE A 177 -23.98 -8.15 4.47
CA ILE A 177 -22.86 -9.00 4.05
C ILE A 177 -23.16 -10.50 4.09
N ARG A 178 -24.33 -10.89 4.61
CA ARG A 178 -24.80 -12.27 4.72
C ARG A 178 -24.65 -13.11 3.44
N PRO A 179 -24.85 -12.59 2.21
CA PRO A 179 -24.65 -13.38 0.99
C PRO A 179 -23.21 -13.86 0.77
N TYR A 180 -22.23 -13.27 1.46
CA TYR A 180 -20.81 -13.60 1.32
C TYR A 180 -20.26 -14.40 2.52
N ILE A 181 -21.12 -14.84 3.44
CA ILE A 181 -20.73 -15.59 4.64
C ILE A 181 -21.07 -17.07 4.44
N GLU A 182 -20.05 -17.93 4.46
CA GLU A 182 -20.16 -19.38 4.43
C GLU A 182 -20.20 -19.92 5.87
N ARG A 183 -21.32 -20.56 6.23
CA ARG A 183 -21.54 -21.00 7.62
C ARG A 183 -20.54 -22.04 8.12
N GLU A 184 -19.99 -22.84 7.21
CA GLU A 184 -19.14 -23.98 7.54
C GLU A 184 -17.66 -23.61 7.66
N ASN A 185 -17.24 -22.44 7.15
CA ASN A 185 -15.84 -22.01 7.18
C ASN A 185 -15.69 -20.50 7.45
N PRO A 186 -15.53 -20.10 8.73
CA PRO A 186 -15.38 -18.69 9.13
C PRO A 186 -14.14 -18.01 8.54
N LEU A 187 -13.02 -18.73 8.44
CA LEU A 187 -11.78 -18.18 7.86
C LEU A 187 -11.94 -17.91 6.36
N GLN A 188 -12.52 -18.86 5.63
CA GLN A 188 -12.80 -18.67 4.21
C GLN A 188 -13.83 -17.55 4.00
N SER A 189 -14.83 -17.44 4.89
CA SER A 189 -15.80 -16.34 4.86
C SER A 189 -15.13 -14.97 5.02
N LEU A 190 -14.18 -14.86 5.94
CA LEU A 190 -13.43 -13.62 6.15
C LEU A 190 -12.63 -13.23 4.91
N ILE A 191 -11.88 -14.19 4.35
CA ILE A 191 -11.10 -14.00 3.11
C ILE A 191 -12.04 -13.60 1.97
N ASN A 192 -13.09 -14.38 1.75
CA ASN A 192 -14.08 -14.12 0.70
C ASN A 192 -14.68 -12.72 0.85
N LEU A 193 -15.06 -12.30 2.06
CA LEU A 193 -15.65 -10.99 2.30
C LEU A 193 -14.67 -9.85 1.96
N LEU A 194 -13.38 -10.03 2.26
CA LEU A 194 -12.32 -9.04 2.04
C LEU A 194 -11.67 -9.10 0.63
N CYS A 195 -11.99 -10.12 -0.16
CA CYS A 195 -11.70 -10.19 -1.60
C CYS A 195 -12.71 -9.34 -2.37
N LEU A 196 -12.37 -8.07 -2.63
CA LEU A 196 -13.27 -7.07 -3.19
C LEU A 196 -13.24 -7.07 -4.73
N ASP A 197 -14.09 -7.87 -5.34
CA ASP A 197 -14.12 -8.17 -6.77
C ASP A 197 -15.25 -7.49 -7.55
N SER A 198 -16.23 -6.90 -6.85
CA SER A 198 -17.41 -6.26 -7.43
C SER A 198 -17.83 -4.99 -6.67
N ILE A 199 -18.44 -4.06 -7.41
CA ILE A 199 -18.97 -2.79 -6.88
C ILE A 199 -20.03 -3.06 -5.79
N GLU A 200 -20.90 -4.04 -6.02
CA GLU A 200 -21.95 -4.42 -5.08
C GLU A 200 -21.37 -4.86 -3.74
N LYS A 201 -20.37 -5.75 -3.76
CA LYS A 201 -19.73 -6.26 -2.55
C LYS A 201 -19.04 -5.17 -1.75
N VAL A 202 -18.30 -4.29 -2.43
CA VAL A 202 -17.66 -3.12 -1.80
C VAL A 202 -18.70 -2.21 -1.14
N THR A 203 -19.80 -1.95 -1.84
CA THR A 203 -20.88 -1.08 -1.34
C THR A 203 -21.58 -1.70 -0.12
N ARG A 204 -21.90 -2.99 -0.18
CA ARG A 204 -22.52 -3.74 0.92
C ARG A 204 -21.61 -3.80 2.15
N LEU A 205 -20.33 -4.11 1.96
CA LEU A 205 -19.36 -4.14 3.05
C LEU A 205 -19.14 -2.75 3.68
N GLY A 206 -19.00 -1.70 2.86
CA GLY A 206 -18.88 -0.34 3.37
C GLY A 206 -20.13 0.11 4.14
N THR A 207 -21.32 -0.26 3.68
CA THR A 207 -22.59 0.02 4.36
C THR A 207 -22.69 -0.72 5.69
N PHE A 208 -22.33 -2.00 5.71
CA PHE A 208 -22.24 -2.80 6.94
C PHE A 208 -21.35 -2.12 7.98
N ILE A 209 -20.11 -1.77 7.63
CA ILE A 209 -19.19 -1.13 8.57
C ILE A 209 -19.70 0.23 9.04
N SER A 210 -20.25 1.05 8.15
CA SER A 210 -20.85 2.33 8.52
C SER A 210 -21.93 2.15 9.59
N ASN A 211 -22.77 1.12 9.46
CA ASN A 211 -23.81 0.82 10.45
C ASN A 211 -23.23 0.25 11.75
N CYS A 212 -22.24 -0.65 11.70
CA CYS A 212 -21.55 -1.14 12.89
C CYS A 212 -20.94 0.00 13.71
N MET A 213 -20.26 0.93 13.04
CA MET A 213 -19.61 2.05 13.72
C MET A 213 -20.64 3.01 14.35
N LYS A 214 -21.81 3.23 13.72
CA LYS A 214 -22.92 3.99 14.31
C LYS A 214 -23.49 3.31 15.56
N ILE A 215 -23.72 2.00 15.50
CA ILE A 215 -24.17 1.21 16.66
C ILE A 215 -23.14 1.31 17.79
N ARG A 216 -21.85 1.15 17.48
CA ARG A 216 -20.76 1.29 18.45
C ARG A 216 -20.73 2.67 19.08
N SER A 217 -20.83 3.74 18.29
CA SER A 217 -20.85 5.10 18.85
C SER A 217 -22.05 5.33 19.76
N PHE A 218 -23.21 4.75 19.44
CA PHE A 218 -24.39 4.87 20.29
C PHE A 218 -24.17 4.19 21.65
N ILE A 219 -23.63 2.97 21.67
CA ILE A 219 -23.44 2.20 22.90
C ILE A 219 -22.31 2.74 23.80
N ILE A 220 -21.20 3.22 23.21
CA ILE A 220 -20.02 3.65 24.00
C ILE A 220 -20.19 5.06 24.57
N PHE A 221 -20.98 5.91 23.92
CA PHE A 221 -21.16 7.32 24.32
C PHE A 221 -22.50 7.62 25.00
N GLU A 222 -23.33 6.61 25.26
CA GLU A 222 -24.42 6.65 26.26
C GLU A 222 -23.91 6.23 27.65
#